data_AF-A0A3B0Y391-F1
#
_entry.id   AF-A0A3B0Y391-F1
#
_cell.length_a   1.000
_cell.length_b   1.000
_cell.length_c   1.000
_cell.angle_alpha   90.00
_cell.angle_beta   90.00
_cell.angle_gamma   90.00
#
_symmetry.space_group_name_H-M   'P 1'
#
loop_
_entity.id
_entity.type
_entity.pdbx_description
1 polymer ?
#
loop_
_entity_poly.entity_id
_entity_poly.type
_entity_poly.pdbx_seq_one_letter_code
_entity_poly.pdbx_strand_id
1 'polypeptide(L)'
;MKLCIETTESCDREELRTLLIDAADQLLGTGSTLLEAKLPWDGHPVLFADADGRPVLISFEPEHSQSALLNGLQASEQLSNALPWVNQVYEALGNQHLPVRLIVISRHYPPGTQTILSNCPQLQLHRYRTLNINGETGIWLEQSGDLPETAAMTATPHQDVSSIPEKPSLAETHAPEPQKTSENEMPPLSEEESTFFQQL
;
A
#
# COMPACT_ATOMS: atom_id res chain seq x y z
N MET A 1 -35.25 -23.46 -6.05
CA MET A 1 -33.92 -23.27 -6.67
C MET A 1 -32.87 -23.65 -5.64
N LYS A 2 -31.82 -24.37 -6.04
CA LYS A 2 -30.70 -24.75 -5.16
C LYS A 2 -29.59 -23.73 -5.38
N LEU A 3 -29.14 -23.06 -4.32
CA LEU A 3 -28.04 -22.10 -4.38
C LEU A 3 -26.71 -22.87 -4.50
N CYS A 4 -25.96 -22.62 -5.56
CA CYS A 4 -24.60 -23.13 -5.74
C CYS A 4 -23.62 -21.96 -5.60
N ILE A 5 -22.69 -22.08 -4.66
CA ILE A 5 -21.61 -21.11 -4.44
C ILE A 5 -20.30 -21.86 -4.60
N GLU A 6 -19.48 -21.43 -5.55
CA GLU A 6 -18.16 -22.00 -5.81
C GLU A 6 -17.11 -20.89 -5.68
N THR A 7 -15.96 -21.18 -5.09
CA THR A 7 -14.83 -20.25 -5.10
C THR A 7 -14.04 -20.44 -6.38
N THR A 8 -13.78 -19.37 -7.12
CA THR A 8 -12.94 -19.40 -8.32
C THR A 8 -11.53 -18.89 -8.01
N GLU A 9 -10.52 -19.59 -8.51
CA GLU A 9 -9.12 -19.32 -8.14
C GLU A 9 -8.49 -18.15 -8.90
N SER A 10 -9.08 -17.69 -10.00
CA SER A 10 -8.51 -16.61 -10.78
C SER A 10 -9.54 -15.71 -11.42
N CYS A 11 -9.36 -14.42 -11.21
CA CYS A 11 -10.01 -13.31 -11.90
C CYS A 11 -8.88 -12.47 -12.50
N ASP A 12 -9.02 -12.03 -13.74
CA ASP A 12 -8.04 -11.11 -14.32
C ASP A 12 -8.19 -9.70 -13.71
N ARG A 13 -7.24 -8.80 -14.01
CA ARG A 13 -7.24 -7.45 -13.42
C ARG A 13 -8.44 -6.62 -13.87
N GLU A 14 -8.87 -6.73 -15.11
CA GLU A 14 -9.93 -5.89 -15.68
C GLU A 14 -11.31 -6.35 -15.19
N GLU A 15 -11.51 -7.66 -15.05
CA GLU A 15 -12.66 -8.27 -14.40
C GLU A 15 -12.71 -7.88 -12.92
N LEU A 16 -11.58 -7.95 -12.20
CA LEU A 16 -11.51 -7.57 -10.77
C LEU A 16 -11.88 -6.09 -10.60
N ARG A 17 -11.38 -5.21 -11.46
CA ARG A 17 -11.72 -3.80 -11.44
C ARG A 17 -13.23 -3.57 -11.62
N THR A 18 -13.84 -4.28 -12.56
CA THR A 18 -15.28 -4.17 -12.83
C THR A 18 -16.08 -4.61 -11.61
N LEU A 19 -15.72 -5.76 -11.01
CA LEU A 19 -16.35 -6.27 -9.79
C LEU A 19 -16.18 -5.30 -8.61
N LEU A 20 -15.03 -4.63 -8.50
CA LEU A 20 -14.78 -3.63 -7.45
C LEU A 20 -15.62 -2.36 -7.64
N ILE A 21 -15.80 -1.92 -8.89
CA ILE A 21 -16.68 -0.79 -9.21
C ILE A 21 -18.13 -1.15 -8.86
N ASP A 22 -18.58 -2.35 -9.23
CA ASP A 22 -19.93 -2.83 -8.91
C ASP A 22 -20.15 -3.02 -7.40
N ALA A 23 -19.08 -3.33 -6.65
CA ALA A 23 -19.11 -3.47 -5.19
C ALA A 23 -18.80 -2.17 -4.44
N ALA A 24 -18.68 -1.01 -5.11
CA ALA A 24 -18.25 0.24 -4.49
C ALA A 24 -19.12 0.63 -3.28
N ASP A 25 -20.44 0.45 -3.35
CA ASP A 25 -21.35 0.75 -2.24
C ASP A 25 -21.08 -0.11 -1.00
N GLN A 26 -20.60 -1.35 -1.17
CA GLN A 26 -20.23 -2.22 -0.05
C GLN A 26 -18.91 -1.80 0.60
N LEU A 27 -18.00 -1.22 -0.19
CA LEU A 27 -16.69 -0.76 0.27
C LEU A 27 -16.73 0.65 0.89
N LEU A 28 -17.46 1.56 0.27
CA LEU A 28 -17.43 3.00 0.54
C LEU A 28 -18.70 3.50 1.25
N GLY A 29 -19.74 2.67 1.31
CA GLY A 29 -21.07 3.07 1.72
C GLY A 29 -21.88 3.64 0.56
N THR A 30 -23.21 3.70 0.74
CA THR A 30 -24.14 4.26 -0.24
C THR A 30 -23.85 5.73 -0.51
N GLY A 31 -23.94 6.15 -1.77
CA GLY A 31 -23.72 7.54 -2.17
C GLY A 31 -22.27 7.86 -2.55
N SER A 32 -21.43 6.83 -2.69
CA SER A 32 -20.13 6.99 -3.33
C SER A 32 -20.29 7.34 -4.82
N THR A 33 -19.35 8.12 -5.35
CA THR A 33 -19.34 8.54 -6.76
C THR A 33 -18.03 8.12 -7.40
N LEU A 34 -18.09 7.43 -8.53
CA LEU A 34 -16.91 7.11 -9.32
C LEU A 34 -16.36 8.38 -10.00
N LEU A 35 -15.12 8.74 -9.71
CA LEU A 35 -14.44 9.90 -10.31
C LEU A 35 -13.61 9.48 -11.53
N GLU A 36 -12.83 8.41 -11.40
CA GLU A 36 -12.03 7.86 -12.49
C GLU A 36 -12.00 6.33 -12.37
N ALA A 37 -12.39 5.65 -13.45
CA ALA A 37 -12.43 4.19 -13.52
C ALA A 37 -11.04 3.59 -13.67
N LYS A 38 -10.12 4.29 -14.34
CA LYS A 38 -8.79 3.77 -14.65
C LYS A 38 -7.75 4.88 -14.70
N LEU A 39 -7.07 5.11 -13.58
CA LEU A 39 -5.98 6.07 -13.53
C LEU A 39 -4.78 5.62 -14.41
N PRO A 40 -4.04 6.55 -15.03
CA PRO A 40 -2.95 6.27 -15.96
C PRO A 40 -1.62 5.94 -15.23
N TRP A 41 -1.71 5.31 -14.06
CA TRP A 41 -0.57 4.94 -13.23
C TRP A 41 -0.44 3.41 -13.13
N ASP A 42 0.70 2.97 -12.63
CA ASP A 42 0.96 1.54 -12.42
C ASP A 42 -0.10 0.92 -11.51
N GLY A 43 -0.57 -0.28 -11.87
CA GLY A 43 -1.68 -0.95 -11.19
C GLY A 43 -3.07 -0.42 -11.55
N HIS A 44 -3.17 0.70 -12.29
CA HIS A 44 -4.43 1.28 -12.78
C HIS A 44 -5.52 1.40 -11.69
N PRO A 45 -5.24 2.13 -10.60
CA PRO A 45 -6.18 2.25 -9.49
C PRO A 45 -7.46 2.97 -9.92
N VAL A 46 -8.52 2.74 -9.14
CA VAL A 46 -9.82 3.39 -9.31
C VAL A 46 -9.94 4.52 -8.28
N LEU A 47 -10.53 5.65 -8.68
CA LEU A 47 -10.75 6.79 -7.79
C LEU A 47 -12.24 7.07 -7.61
N PHE A 48 -12.64 7.19 -6.35
CA PHE A 48 -14.00 7.52 -5.92
C PHE A 48 -14.02 8.78 -5.05
N ALA A 49 -15.20 9.35 -4.90
CA ALA A 49 -15.60 10.19 -3.79
C ALA A 49 -16.50 9.36 -2.86
N ASP A 50 -16.27 9.37 -1.55
CA ASP A 50 -17.25 8.83 -0.60
C ASP A 50 -18.44 9.79 -0.43
N ALA A 51 -19.44 9.38 0.35
CA ALA A 51 -20.66 10.16 0.57
C ALA A 51 -20.40 11.54 1.22
N ASP A 52 -19.27 11.71 1.91
CA ASP A 52 -18.84 12.97 2.51
C ASP A 52 -18.01 13.84 1.54
N GLY A 53 -17.81 13.38 0.30
CA GLY A 53 -16.98 14.06 -0.70
C GLY A 53 -15.48 13.91 -0.44
N ARG A 54 -15.04 12.86 0.26
CA ARG A 54 -13.60 12.58 0.45
C ARG A 54 -13.09 11.70 -0.69
N PRO A 55 -11.91 12.00 -1.24
CA PRO A 55 -11.33 11.15 -2.28
C PRO A 55 -10.86 9.80 -1.69
N VAL A 56 -11.24 8.72 -2.35
CA VAL A 56 -10.86 7.35 -2.00
C VAL A 56 -10.21 6.69 -3.20
N LEU A 57 -8.92 6.35 -3.06
CA LEU A 57 -8.14 5.64 -4.05
C LEU A 57 -8.18 4.15 -3.74
N ILE A 58 -8.61 3.33 -4.70
CA ILE A 58 -8.65 1.88 -4.59
C ILE A 58 -7.54 1.29 -5.47
N SER A 59 -6.55 0.70 -4.82
CA SER A 59 -5.48 -0.05 -5.48
C SER A 59 -5.69 -1.54 -5.30
N PHE A 60 -5.49 -2.31 -6.37
CA PHE A 60 -5.78 -3.74 -6.35
C PHE A 60 -4.83 -4.53 -7.24
N GLU A 61 -4.52 -5.75 -6.84
CA GLU A 61 -3.68 -6.66 -7.62
C GLU A 61 -4.17 -8.11 -7.47
N PRO A 62 -4.51 -8.81 -8.57
CA PRO A 62 -4.94 -10.19 -8.49
C PRO A 62 -3.86 -11.19 -8.08
N GLU A 63 -2.60 -10.97 -8.47
CA GLU A 63 -1.53 -11.98 -8.28
C GLU A 63 -0.58 -11.64 -7.12
N HIS A 64 -0.13 -10.39 -7.05
CA HIS A 64 0.92 -9.94 -6.14
C HIS A 64 0.42 -8.91 -5.13
N SER A 65 0.12 -9.36 -3.91
CA SER A 65 -0.47 -8.49 -2.88
C SER A 65 0.45 -7.32 -2.50
N GLN A 66 1.77 -7.49 -2.54
CA GLN A 66 2.71 -6.40 -2.30
C GLN A 66 2.61 -5.31 -3.36
N SER A 67 2.41 -5.68 -4.63
CA SER A 67 2.28 -4.72 -5.72
C SER A 67 1.03 -3.86 -5.57
N ALA A 68 -0.10 -4.42 -5.11
CA ALA A 68 -1.30 -3.61 -4.81
C ALA A 68 -0.98 -2.49 -3.81
N LEU A 69 -0.24 -2.80 -2.74
CA LEU A 69 0.14 -1.83 -1.73
C LEU A 69 1.11 -0.78 -2.27
N LEU A 70 2.21 -1.21 -2.91
CA LEU A 70 3.24 -0.30 -3.41
C LEU A 70 2.68 0.63 -4.50
N ASN A 71 1.94 0.07 -5.46
CA ASN A 71 1.28 0.85 -6.51
C ASN A 71 0.26 1.83 -5.91
N GLY A 72 -0.47 1.41 -4.87
CA GLY A 72 -1.43 2.27 -4.19
C GLY A 72 -0.78 3.46 -3.48
N LEU A 73 0.32 3.22 -2.77
CA LEU A 73 1.09 4.28 -2.11
C LEU A 73 1.68 5.25 -3.13
N GLN A 74 2.29 4.73 -4.20
CA GLN A 74 2.84 5.54 -5.28
C GLN A 74 1.75 6.36 -5.98
N ALA A 75 0.60 5.76 -6.28
CA ALA A 75 -0.53 6.45 -6.89
C ALA A 75 -1.12 7.53 -5.98
N SER A 76 -1.16 7.31 -4.66
CA SER A 76 -1.59 8.33 -3.70
C SER A 76 -0.66 9.55 -3.70
N GLU A 77 0.65 9.33 -3.81
CA GLU A 77 1.64 10.40 -3.96
C GLU A 77 1.49 11.12 -5.31
N GLN A 78 1.35 10.35 -6.40
CA GLN A 78 1.14 10.90 -7.75
C GLN A 78 -0.13 11.73 -7.84
N LEU A 79 -1.23 11.30 -7.22
CA LEU A 79 -2.48 12.04 -7.16
C LEU A 79 -2.32 13.38 -6.45
N SER A 80 -1.49 13.42 -5.41
CA SER A 80 -1.21 14.66 -4.67
C SER A 80 -0.33 15.63 -5.45
N ASN A 81 0.51 15.11 -6.36
CA ASN A 81 1.49 15.89 -7.12
C ASN A 81 1.05 16.26 -8.54
N ALA A 82 0.11 15.52 -9.13
CA ALA A 82 -0.31 15.73 -10.52
C ALA A 82 -1.40 16.81 -10.62
N LEU A 83 -0.99 18.06 -10.89
CA LEU A 83 -1.88 19.23 -10.99
C LEU A 83 -3.17 19.01 -11.79
N PRO A 84 -3.18 18.34 -12.98
CA PRO A 84 -4.42 18.10 -13.70
C PRO A 84 -5.42 17.26 -12.91
N TRP A 85 -4.93 16.21 -12.25
CA TRP A 85 -5.76 15.32 -11.43
C TRP A 85 -6.21 16.00 -10.14
N VAL A 86 -5.30 16.71 -9.46
CA VAL A 86 -5.62 17.54 -8.29
C VAL A 86 -6.77 18.49 -8.62
N ASN A 87 -6.67 19.25 -9.71
CA ASN A 87 -7.70 20.21 -10.08
C ASN A 87 -9.01 19.53 -10.45
N GLN A 88 -8.97 18.49 -11.30
CA GLN A 88 -10.18 17.78 -11.73
C GLN A 88 -10.91 17.10 -10.56
N VAL A 89 -10.16 16.45 -9.67
CA VAL A 89 -10.71 15.75 -8.50
C VAL A 89 -11.27 16.77 -7.52
N TYR A 90 -10.50 17.78 -7.13
CA TYR A 90 -10.99 18.76 -6.16
C TYR A 90 -12.11 19.64 -6.73
N GLU A 91 -12.13 19.94 -8.02
CA GLU A 91 -13.26 20.60 -8.67
C GLU A 91 -14.53 19.75 -8.56
N ALA A 92 -14.44 18.44 -8.84
CA ALA A 92 -15.55 17.50 -8.68
C ALA A 92 -16.02 17.39 -7.21
N LEU A 93 -15.12 17.63 -6.26
CA LEU A 93 -15.40 17.61 -4.81
C LEU A 93 -15.76 18.99 -4.23
N GLY A 94 -16.02 20.00 -5.07
CA GLY A 94 -16.39 21.34 -4.60
C GLY A 94 -15.24 22.11 -3.93
N ASN A 95 -14.01 21.91 -4.39
CA ASN A 95 -12.75 22.49 -3.90
C ASN A 95 -12.41 22.15 -2.44
N GLN A 96 -12.90 21.01 -1.95
CA GLN A 96 -12.53 20.50 -0.63
C GLN A 96 -11.21 19.72 -0.72
N HIS A 97 -10.12 20.31 -0.23
CA HIS A 97 -8.81 19.67 -0.17
C HIS A 97 -8.71 18.70 1.01
N LEU A 98 -9.44 17.59 0.93
CA LEU A 98 -9.40 16.52 1.92
C LEU A 98 -8.35 15.47 1.55
N PRO A 99 -7.66 14.88 2.54
CA PRO A 99 -6.64 13.87 2.27
C PRO A 99 -7.26 12.63 1.63
N VAL A 100 -6.53 12.05 0.68
CA VAL A 100 -6.92 10.83 -0.02
C VAL A 100 -6.83 9.65 0.93
N ARG A 101 -7.92 8.88 1.04
CA ARG A 101 -7.90 7.58 1.70
C ARG A 101 -7.45 6.51 0.70
N LEU A 102 -6.60 5.60 1.13
CA LEU A 102 -6.13 4.50 0.30
C LEU A 102 -6.77 3.19 0.77
N ILE A 103 -7.46 2.50 -0.12
CA ILE A 103 -7.95 1.14 0.09
C ILE A 103 -7.11 0.22 -0.81
N VAL A 104 -6.47 -0.78 -0.21
CA VAL A 104 -5.71 -1.80 -0.94
C VAL A 104 -6.46 -3.11 -0.88
N ILE A 105 -6.67 -3.73 -2.03
CA ILE A 105 -7.43 -4.96 -2.18
C ILE A 105 -6.58 -6.02 -2.88
N SER A 106 -6.35 -7.14 -2.20
CA SER A 106 -5.52 -8.22 -2.74
C SER A 106 -5.98 -9.60 -2.25
N ARG A 107 -5.51 -10.69 -2.86
CA ARG A 107 -5.89 -12.06 -2.44
C ARG A 107 -5.39 -12.43 -1.05
N HIS A 108 -4.24 -11.86 -0.66
CA HIS A 108 -3.64 -12.05 0.64
C HIS A 108 -3.30 -10.69 1.24
N TYR A 109 -3.17 -10.62 2.55
CA TYR A 109 -2.65 -9.42 3.19
C TYR A 109 -1.16 -9.25 2.85
N PRO A 110 -0.72 -8.04 2.46
CA PRO A 110 0.70 -7.76 2.31
C PRO A 110 1.47 -8.06 3.61
N PRO A 111 2.73 -8.52 3.54
CA PRO A 111 3.58 -8.64 4.72
C PRO A 111 3.67 -7.31 5.48
N GLY A 112 3.73 -7.37 6.81
CA GLY A 112 3.80 -6.17 7.65
C GLY A 112 2.48 -5.41 7.82
N THR A 113 1.35 -5.96 7.38
CA THR A 113 0.00 -5.38 7.48
C THR A 113 -0.29 -4.73 8.84
N GLN A 114 -0.02 -5.43 9.96
CA GLN A 114 -0.29 -4.89 11.30
C GLN A 114 0.50 -3.60 11.58
N THR A 115 1.79 -3.59 11.25
CA THR A 115 2.67 -2.42 11.45
C THR A 115 2.28 -1.24 10.58
N ILE A 116 1.84 -1.49 9.35
CA ILE A 116 1.46 -0.40 8.44
C ILE A 116 0.13 0.22 8.88
N LEU A 117 -0.87 -0.61 9.20
CA LEU A 117 -2.18 -0.13 9.65
C LEU A 117 -2.10 0.67 10.96
N SER A 118 -1.21 0.31 11.88
CA SER A 118 -1.03 1.07 13.12
C SER A 118 -0.46 2.48 12.90
N ASN A 119 0.28 2.69 11.80
CA ASN A 119 0.94 3.96 11.49
C ASN A 119 0.21 4.78 10.42
N CYS A 120 -0.74 4.17 9.68
CA CYS A 120 -1.40 4.79 8.54
C CYS A 120 -2.93 4.65 8.67
N PRO A 121 -3.62 5.54 9.43
CA PRO A 121 -5.07 5.44 9.66
C PRO A 121 -5.92 5.70 8.41
N GLN A 122 -5.34 6.31 7.37
CA GLN A 122 -6.00 6.54 6.09
C GLN A 122 -5.87 5.35 5.13
N LEU A 123 -5.12 4.31 5.52
CA LEU A 123 -4.94 3.08 4.77
C LEU A 123 -5.90 2.00 5.29
N GLN A 124 -6.62 1.37 4.38
CA GLN A 124 -7.43 0.19 4.65
C GLN A 124 -6.95 -0.96 3.78
N LEU A 125 -6.87 -2.16 4.37
CA LEU A 125 -6.46 -3.37 3.67
C LEU A 125 -7.61 -4.37 3.68
N HIS A 126 -8.01 -4.81 2.50
CA HIS A 126 -9.02 -5.84 2.30
C HIS A 126 -8.42 -7.04 1.57
N ARG A 127 -8.83 -8.22 2.02
CA ARG A 127 -8.68 -9.46 1.27
C ARG A 127 -9.91 -9.67 0.40
N TYR A 128 -9.75 -10.07 -0.85
CA TYR A 128 -10.87 -10.48 -1.68
C TYR A 128 -10.87 -11.99 -1.98
N ARG A 129 -12.06 -12.54 -2.24
CA ARG A 129 -12.26 -13.86 -2.84
C ARG A 129 -13.28 -13.74 -3.97
N THR A 130 -13.00 -14.38 -5.10
CA THR A 130 -13.96 -14.47 -6.20
C THR A 130 -14.93 -15.62 -5.94
N LEU A 131 -16.23 -15.35 -6.09
CA LEU A 131 -17.30 -16.31 -5.94
C LEU A 131 -18.03 -16.47 -7.27
N ASN A 132 -18.39 -17.70 -7.62
CA ASN A 132 -19.36 -17.98 -8.68
C ASN A 132 -20.66 -18.42 -8.01
N ILE A 133 -21.72 -17.63 -8.22
CA ILE A 133 -23.04 -17.86 -7.65
C ILE A 133 -24.02 -18.05 -8.80
N ASN A 134 -24.48 -19.29 -8.99
CA ASN A 134 -25.42 -19.66 -10.05
C ASN A 134 -24.99 -19.22 -11.48
N GLY A 135 -23.67 -19.13 -11.76
CA GLY A 135 -23.13 -18.71 -13.05
C GLY A 135 -22.73 -17.24 -13.13
N GLU A 136 -22.99 -16.45 -12.08
CA GLU A 136 -22.55 -15.06 -11.98
C GLU A 136 -21.30 -14.94 -11.10
N THR A 137 -20.31 -14.19 -11.57
CA THR A 137 -19.10 -13.88 -10.80
C THR A 137 -19.36 -12.71 -9.87
N GLY A 138 -19.02 -12.87 -8.59
CA GLY A 138 -19.05 -11.82 -7.58
C GLY A 138 -17.76 -11.81 -6.75
N ILE A 139 -17.64 -10.82 -5.87
CA ILE A 139 -16.51 -10.72 -4.93
C ILE A 139 -17.00 -10.69 -3.49
N TRP A 140 -16.28 -11.40 -2.63
CA TRP A 140 -16.34 -11.26 -1.19
C TRP A 140 -15.13 -10.44 -0.74
N LEU A 141 -15.37 -9.37 0.02
CA LEU A 141 -14.32 -8.55 0.62
C LEU A 141 -14.30 -8.73 2.15
N GLU A 142 -13.12 -9.00 2.71
CA GLU A 142 -12.87 -9.16 4.15
C GLU A 142 -11.87 -8.09 4.60
N GLN A 143 -12.13 -7.39 5.70
CA GLN A 143 -11.22 -6.36 6.19
C GLN A 143 -10.20 -6.97 7.17
N SER A 144 -8.97 -6.43 7.16
CA SER A 144 -7.88 -6.90 8.05
C SER A 144 -8.19 -6.86 9.55
N GLY A 145 -9.12 -6.00 9.99
CA GLY A 145 -9.57 -5.89 11.38
C GLY A 145 -10.49 -7.01 11.86
N ASP A 146 -11.01 -7.85 10.96
CA ASP A 146 -11.97 -8.93 11.30
C ASP A 146 -11.28 -10.26 11.66
N LEU A 147 -9.94 -10.28 11.70
CA LEU A 147 -9.18 -11.48 12.07
C LEU A 147 -9.17 -11.66 13.60
N PRO A 148 -9.66 -12.79 14.15
CA PRO A 148 -9.38 -13.13 15.53
C PRO A 148 -7.85 -13.29 15.69
N GLU A 149 -7.29 -12.75 16.79
CA GLU A 149 -5.85 -12.69 17.13
C GLU A 149 -5.08 -14.04 17.11
N THR A 150 -5.71 -15.15 16.76
CA THR A 150 -5.18 -16.51 16.94
C THR A 150 -4.23 -17.00 15.84
N ALA A 151 -3.86 -16.17 14.86
CA ALA A 151 -2.91 -16.54 13.81
C ALA A 151 -1.48 -15.98 14.03
N ALA A 152 -1.21 -15.37 15.18
CA ALA A 152 0.15 -15.01 15.59
C ALA A 152 0.71 -16.10 16.51
N MET A 153 1.20 -17.21 15.96
CA MET A 153 2.19 -18.10 16.61
C MET A 153 2.48 -19.35 15.76
N THR A 154 3.37 -19.21 14.78
CA THR A 154 4.35 -20.26 14.43
C THR A 154 5.61 -19.58 13.89
N ALA A 155 6.26 -18.80 14.75
CA ALA A 155 7.69 -18.56 14.63
C ALA A 155 8.37 -19.58 15.55
N THR A 156 8.91 -20.65 14.97
CA THR A 156 9.80 -21.58 15.67
C THR A 156 11.04 -20.84 16.16
N PRO A 157 11.37 -20.87 17.46
CA PRO A 157 12.57 -20.22 17.99
C PRO A 157 13.78 -21.12 17.70
N HIS A 158 14.73 -20.63 16.91
CA HIS A 158 16.06 -21.22 16.89
C HIS A 158 16.83 -20.76 18.13
N GLN A 159 17.17 -21.74 18.95
CA GLN A 159 17.86 -21.63 20.23
C GLN A 159 19.27 -21.05 20.09
N ASP A 160 19.59 -20.16 21.01
CA ASP A 160 20.95 -19.85 21.47
C ASP A 160 21.72 -21.12 21.84
N VAL A 161 22.94 -21.24 21.31
CA VAL A 161 24.02 -22.01 21.97
C VAL A 161 25.29 -21.18 21.94
N SER A 162 25.45 -20.36 22.98
CA SER A 162 26.75 -19.85 23.42
C SER A 162 27.50 -20.96 24.15
N SER A 163 28.71 -21.31 23.74
CA SER A 163 29.71 -22.02 24.55
C SER A 163 31.11 -21.89 23.96
N ILE A 164 31.94 -21.04 24.56
CA ILE A 164 33.40 -20.94 24.40
C ILE A 164 34.07 -21.87 25.44
N PRO A 165 35.25 -22.44 25.16
CA PRO A 165 36.38 -22.24 26.07
C PRO A 165 37.73 -21.91 25.39
N GLU A 166 38.63 -21.35 26.19
CA GLU A 166 39.84 -20.55 25.91
C GLU A 166 41.17 -21.27 25.54
N LYS A 167 41.94 -20.64 24.60
CA LYS A 167 43.42 -20.32 24.50
C LYS A 167 44.53 -21.41 24.68
N PRO A 168 45.84 -21.18 24.31
CA PRO A 168 46.58 -19.90 24.08
C PRO A 168 47.63 -19.78 22.92
N SER A 169 48.14 -18.54 22.75
CA SER A 169 49.46 -18.09 22.17
C SER A 169 49.67 -18.16 20.64
N LEU A 170 50.28 -17.20 19.91
CA LEU A 170 51.28 -16.15 20.20
C LEU A 170 51.35 -15.13 19.02
N ALA A 171 51.97 -13.96 19.26
CA ALA A 171 52.41 -12.88 18.35
C ALA A 171 51.34 -11.84 17.91
N GLU A 172 51.28 -10.66 18.57
CA GLU A 172 51.98 -9.40 18.22
C GLU A 172 51.54 -8.86 16.84
N THR A 173 50.84 -7.73 16.69
CA THR A 173 51.40 -6.37 16.82
C THR A 173 50.34 -5.29 16.49
N HIS A 174 50.30 -4.20 17.29
CA HIS A 174 49.76 -2.84 17.08
C HIS A 174 48.25 -2.57 16.77
N ALA A 175 47.58 -2.00 17.78
CA ALA A 175 46.54 -0.97 17.62
C ALA A 175 47.19 0.44 17.52
N PRO A 176 46.50 1.48 17.00
CA PRO A 176 45.53 2.20 17.83
C PRO A 176 44.25 2.69 17.11
N GLU A 177 43.12 2.63 17.83
CA GLU A 177 41.94 3.51 17.68
C GLU A 177 42.22 4.89 18.32
N PRO A 178 41.31 5.91 18.34
CA PRO A 178 40.07 6.21 17.58
C PRO A 178 39.99 7.69 17.10
N GLN A 179 39.07 8.07 16.18
CA GLN A 179 38.62 9.48 16.09
C GLN A 179 37.13 9.64 15.74
N LYS A 180 36.44 10.42 16.59
CA LYS A 180 35.14 11.05 16.41
C LYS A 180 35.26 12.34 15.57
N THR A 181 34.32 12.59 14.66
CA THR A 181 33.90 13.93 14.17
C THR A 181 32.42 13.79 13.75
N SER A 182 31.45 14.28 14.52
CA SER A 182 30.87 15.63 14.47
C SER A 182 30.49 16.12 13.06
N GLU A 183 29.22 16.49 12.94
CA GLU A 183 28.67 17.58 12.11
C GLU A 183 28.40 17.35 10.62
N ASN A 184 27.12 17.09 10.36
CA ASN A 184 26.25 17.79 9.42
C ASN A 184 26.84 19.04 8.71
N GLU A 185 27.66 18.85 7.68
CA GLU A 185 27.92 19.85 6.65
C GLU A 185 27.72 19.20 5.27
N MET A 186 26.74 19.72 4.51
CA MET A 186 26.65 19.38 3.09
C MET A 186 27.90 19.95 2.39
N PRO A 187 28.48 19.21 1.42
CA PRO A 187 29.59 19.74 0.63
C PRO A 187 29.15 21.02 -0.10
N PRO A 188 30.03 22.02 -0.25
CA PRO A 188 29.70 23.23 -1.00
C PRO A 188 29.33 22.88 -2.44
N LEU A 189 28.35 23.61 -2.99
CA LEU A 189 27.93 23.49 -4.38
C LEU A 189 29.13 23.67 -5.30
N SER A 190 29.19 22.85 -6.34
CA SER A 190 30.17 23.00 -7.41
C SER A 190 30.01 24.34 -8.13
N GLU A 191 31.07 24.79 -8.82
CA GLU A 191 31.03 26.05 -9.59
C GLU A 191 29.92 26.04 -10.66
N GLU A 192 29.62 24.86 -11.21
CA GLU A 192 28.55 24.62 -12.19
C GLU A 192 27.15 24.78 -11.57
N GLU A 193 26.94 24.25 -10.36
CA GLU A 193 25.68 24.41 -9.63
C GLU A 193 25.47 25.85 -9.17
N SER A 194 26.54 26.53 -8.75
CA SER A 194 26.48 27.94 -8.34
C SER A 194 26.07 28.88 -9.48
N THR A 195 26.46 28.58 -10.71
CA THR A 195 26.09 29.38 -11.89
C THR A 195 24.63 29.17 -12.30
N PHE A 196 24.08 27.97 -12.10
CA PHE A 196 22.67 27.67 -12.38
C PHE A 196 21.72 28.47 -11.49
N PHE A 197 21.99 28.58 -10.19
CA PHE A 197 21.13 29.31 -9.25
C PHE A 197 21.20 30.84 -9.38
N GLN A 198 22.19 31.39 -10.08
CA GLN A 198 22.27 32.84 -10.34
C GLN A 198 21.45 33.30 -11.55
N GLN A 199 20.89 32.36 -12.34
CA GLN A 199 20.08 32.67 -13.52
C GLN A 199 18.56 32.51 -13.30
N LEU A 200 18.15 32.17 -12.07
CA LEU A 200 16.76 32.20 -11.59
C LEU A 200 16.45 33.54 -10.91
#